data_AF-A0A0D3EZ24-F1
#
_entry.id   AF-A0A0D3EZ24-F1
#
_cell.length_a   1.000
_cell.length_b   1.000
_cell.length_c   1.000
_cell.angle_alpha   90.00
_cell.angle_beta   90.00
_cell.angle_gamma   90.00
#
_symmetry.space_group_name_H-M   'P 1'
#
loop_
_entity.id
_entity.type
_entity.pdbx_description
1 polymer ?
#
loop_
_entity_poly.entity_id
_entity_poly.type
_entity_poly.pdbx_seq_one_letter_code
_entity_poly.pdbx_strand_id
1 'polypeptide(L)'
;MGRRALPPSSSSSTTTTSPELRRKRTAAPPPPPSPRRYRSISDVMRRSLPVDAAPPVARAYESTRCDVCGSGERDEELLLCDGCDRGRHTFCLRPIAARVPTGPWFCPPCAPRSKPVKRFPMTQTKIVDFFRIQKGAEDAEAEKCGLFQDVKKRRKRSLVMHKKRRRILPYVPTEDKVQRLKQMASLATAMTSSKMKFSNELTYMPGMAGRLCNQATLEEGGMQILPKEDKETIELCRTMQKRGECPPLLVVFDSREGFTVQADADIKDMTFIAEYTGDVDFLENRANDDGDSIMTLLLTEDPSKRLVICPDKRGNISRFINGINNHTLDGKKKKNIKCVRYDIDGESHVLLVACRDIACGEKLYYDYNGYEHEYPTHHFV
;
A
#
# COMPACT_ATOMS: atom_id res chain seq x y z
N MET A 1 59.55 44.84 -26.59
CA MET A 1 60.87 45.52 -26.42
C MET A 1 60.68 46.60 -25.37
N GLY A 2 61.54 46.85 -24.37
CA GLY A 2 62.81 46.23 -23.97
C GLY A 2 63.07 46.43 -22.46
N ARG A 3 64.14 45.86 -21.91
CA ARG A 3 64.40 45.69 -20.45
C ARG A 3 65.09 46.88 -19.78
N ARG A 4 64.89 47.03 -18.45
CA ARG A 4 65.85 47.43 -17.40
C ARG A 4 65.33 46.88 -16.05
N ALA A 5 66.07 46.53 -15.00
CA ALA A 5 67.46 46.14 -14.70
C ALA A 5 67.48 45.87 -13.16
N LEU A 6 68.39 45.00 -12.65
CA LEU A 6 68.53 44.59 -11.23
C LEU A 6 69.91 45.03 -10.67
N PRO A 7 70.27 44.80 -9.36
CA PRO A 7 69.47 44.43 -8.18
C PRO A 7 69.41 45.57 -7.12
N PRO A 8 70.20 45.72 -6.01
CA PRO A 8 71.29 44.92 -5.39
C PRO A 8 70.86 44.15 -4.10
N SER A 9 71.52 44.31 -2.94
CA SER A 9 71.58 43.32 -1.84
C SER A 9 71.93 43.87 -0.43
N SER A 10 71.31 43.29 0.63
CA SER A 10 71.84 43.10 2.02
C SER A 10 72.09 44.36 2.90
N SER A 11 72.15 44.34 4.24
CA SER A 11 72.32 43.23 5.23
C SER A 11 71.87 43.66 6.66
N SER A 12 72.08 42.75 7.62
CA SER A 12 72.21 42.97 9.08
C SER A 12 70.96 43.02 9.96
N SER A 13 71.16 42.55 11.20
CA SER A 13 70.16 42.24 12.22
C SER A 13 70.59 42.82 13.56
N THR A 14 69.66 43.37 14.35
CA THR A 14 69.89 43.52 15.80
C THR A 14 68.59 43.39 16.58
N THR A 15 68.70 42.66 17.69
CA THR A 15 67.65 42.24 18.61
C THR A 15 66.96 43.38 19.37
N THR A 16 65.67 43.23 19.63
CA THR A 16 65.00 43.83 20.80
C THR A 16 64.19 42.75 21.50
N THR A 17 64.34 42.62 22.82
CA THR A 17 63.94 41.46 23.61
C THR A 17 62.63 41.70 24.39
N SER A 18 61.64 40.82 24.14
CA SER A 18 60.55 40.41 25.06
C SER A 18 59.51 41.49 25.46
N PRO A 19 58.21 41.12 25.62
CA PRO A 19 57.76 40.23 26.70
C PRO A 19 57.17 38.88 26.24
N GLU A 20 57.12 37.92 27.16
CA GLU A 20 56.69 36.54 26.91
C GLU A 20 55.19 36.39 26.58
N LEU A 21 54.87 35.91 25.38
CA LEU A 21 53.55 35.34 25.09
C LEU A 21 53.54 33.83 25.36
N ARG A 22 53.08 33.51 26.56
CA ARG A 22 52.90 32.16 27.12
C ARG A 22 51.99 31.29 26.23
N ARG A 23 52.58 30.56 25.26
CA ARG A 23 51.85 29.61 24.41
C ARG A 23 51.15 28.56 25.28
N LYS A 24 49.81 28.59 25.32
CA LYS A 24 49.00 27.53 25.95
C LYS A 24 49.30 26.21 25.23
N ARG A 25 49.98 25.29 25.93
CA ARG A 25 50.15 23.90 25.49
C ARG A 25 48.76 23.26 25.47
N THR A 26 48.26 22.86 24.30
CA THR A 26 47.08 22.00 24.21
C THR A 26 47.40 20.65 24.83
N ALA A 27 46.52 20.15 25.70
CA ALA A 27 46.67 18.81 26.25
C ALA A 27 46.48 17.76 25.14
N ALA A 28 47.28 16.69 25.17
CA ALA A 28 47.06 15.53 24.31
C ALA A 28 45.73 14.83 24.71
N PRO A 29 45.02 14.21 23.74
CA PRO A 29 43.84 13.41 24.07
C PRO A 29 44.21 12.24 24.98
N PRO A 30 43.28 11.79 25.86
CA PRO A 30 43.53 10.63 26.72
C PRO A 30 43.75 9.36 25.88
N PRO A 31 44.54 8.38 26.38
CA PRO A 31 44.69 7.09 25.72
C PRO A 31 43.34 6.37 25.62
N PRO A 32 43.13 5.52 24.60
CA PRO A 32 41.90 4.73 24.48
C PRO A 32 41.72 3.84 25.73
N PRO A 33 40.47 3.58 26.17
CA PRO A 33 40.22 2.72 27.31
C PRO A 33 40.79 1.33 27.04
N SER A 34 41.54 0.79 28.00
CA SER A 34 42.03 -0.58 27.93
C SER A 34 40.86 -1.55 27.73
N PRO A 35 41.03 -2.62 26.93
CA PRO A 35 39.95 -3.56 26.68
C PRO A 35 39.48 -4.13 28.01
N ARG A 36 38.18 -3.92 28.34
CA ARG A 36 37.56 -4.50 29.52
C ARG A 36 37.77 -6.00 29.46
N ARG A 37 38.59 -6.54 30.37
CA ARG A 37 38.73 -7.99 30.54
C ARG A 37 37.36 -8.56 30.93
N TYR A 38 36.63 -9.07 29.96
CA TYR A 38 35.47 -9.90 30.22
C TYR A 38 35.92 -11.07 31.10
N ARG A 39 35.23 -11.28 32.22
CA ARG A 39 35.44 -12.47 33.05
C ARG A 39 35.04 -13.69 32.22
N SER A 40 35.78 -14.78 32.32
CA SER A 40 35.38 -16.02 31.63
C SER A 40 34.03 -16.49 32.16
N ILE A 41 33.28 -17.21 31.33
CA ILE A 41 32.00 -17.83 31.72
C ILE A 41 32.21 -18.71 32.97
N SER A 42 33.34 -19.41 33.08
CA SER A 42 33.71 -20.19 34.27
C SER A 42 33.89 -19.34 35.54
N ASP A 43 34.36 -18.10 35.43
CA ASP A 43 34.52 -17.18 36.57
C ASP A 43 33.19 -16.49 36.96
N VAL A 44 32.23 -16.41 36.04
CA VAL A 44 30.85 -15.96 36.29
C VAL A 44 30.05 -17.06 36.98
N MET A 45 30.09 -18.29 36.45
CA MET A 45 29.40 -19.44 37.03
C MET A 45 29.90 -19.77 38.45
N ARG A 46 31.20 -19.61 38.73
CA ARG A 46 31.76 -19.79 40.09
C ARG A 46 31.25 -18.79 41.13
N ARG A 47 30.80 -17.60 40.71
CA ARG A 47 30.38 -16.50 41.60
C ARG A 47 28.87 -16.33 41.69
N SER A 48 28.12 -17.03 40.84
CA SER A 48 26.66 -17.03 40.87
C SER A 48 26.20 -17.97 41.99
N LEU A 49 25.49 -17.44 42.97
CA LEU A 49 24.82 -18.29 43.97
C LEU A 49 23.60 -18.97 43.31
N PRO A 50 23.31 -20.24 43.62
CA PRO A 50 22.01 -20.84 43.31
C PRO A 50 20.90 -19.97 43.90
N VAL A 51 19.89 -19.66 43.09
CA VAL A 51 18.66 -19.03 43.59
C VAL A 51 17.74 -20.18 43.99
N ASP A 52 17.81 -20.61 45.25
CA ASP A 52 17.01 -21.72 45.82
C ASP A 52 15.51 -21.39 45.98
N ALA A 53 15.02 -20.42 45.21
CA ALA A 53 13.61 -20.08 45.08
C ALA A 53 13.31 -19.80 43.60
N ALA A 54 12.34 -20.52 43.05
CA ALA A 54 11.70 -20.07 41.80
C ALA A 54 11.19 -18.63 42.03
N PRO A 55 11.49 -17.67 41.13
CA PRO A 55 11.08 -16.29 41.34
C PRO A 55 9.54 -16.22 41.42
N PRO A 56 8.97 -15.36 42.28
CA PRO A 56 7.52 -15.29 42.49
C PRO A 56 6.82 -14.56 41.33
N VAL A 57 6.85 -15.16 40.14
CA VAL A 57 6.27 -14.62 38.89
C VAL A 57 5.16 -15.49 38.31
N ALA A 58 4.80 -16.58 39.00
CA ALA A 58 3.79 -17.53 38.52
C ALA A 58 2.33 -17.13 38.83
N ARG A 59 2.06 -16.00 39.53
CA ARG A 59 0.70 -15.63 39.99
C ARG A 59 0.35 -14.14 39.89
N ALA A 60 0.88 -13.42 38.90
CA ALA A 60 0.54 -12.00 38.66
C ALA A 60 0.07 -11.66 37.23
N TYR A 61 -0.02 -12.65 36.33
CA TYR A 61 -0.72 -12.52 35.06
C TYR A 61 -2.19 -12.94 35.22
N GLU A 62 -2.94 -12.22 36.07
CA GLU A 62 -4.39 -12.39 36.18
C GLU A 62 -5.07 -11.83 34.91
N SER A 63 -5.22 -12.69 33.90
CA SER A 63 -5.97 -12.49 32.65
C SER A 63 -6.05 -11.02 32.19
N THR A 64 -5.09 -10.53 31.41
CA THR A 64 -5.26 -9.22 30.77
C THR A 64 -6.48 -9.30 29.85
N ARG A 65 -7.53 -8.56 30.19
CA ARG A 65 -8.81 -8.58 29.47
C ARG A 65 -8.85 -7.47 28.43
N CYS A 66 -9.65 -7.68 27.40
CA CYS A 66 -9.94 -6.64 26.44
C CYS A 66 -10.90 -5.60 27.03
N ASP A 67 -10.46 -4.33 27.04
CA ASP A 67 -11.22 -3.14 27.44
C ASP A 67 -12.59 -2.97 26.74
N VAL A 68 -12.82 -3.67 25.61
CA VAL A 68 -14.01 -3.50 24.75
C VAL A 68 -15.02 -4.63 24.94
N CYS A 69 -14.58 -5.89 25.07
CA CYS A 69 -15.47 -7.05 25.20
C CYS A 69 -15.43 -7.72 26.59
N GLY A 70 -14.51 -7.34 27.48
CA GLY A 70 -14.37 -7.91 28.83
C GLY A 70 -13.80 -9.34 28.90
N SER A 71 -13.66 -10.02 27.76
CA SER A 71 -13.04 -11.35 27.66
C SER A 71 -11.51 -11.26 27.67
N GLY A 72 -10.87 -12.29 28.21
CA GLY A 72 -9.43 -12.56 28.11
C GLY A 72 -9.11 -13.80 27.26
N GLU A 73 -10.10 -14.34 26.55
CA GLU A 73 -9.90 -15.40 25.54
C GLU A 73 -9.29 -14.81 24.26
N ARG A 74 -8.44 -15.56 23.55
CA ARG A 74 -7.66 -15.08 22.39
C ARG A 74 -6.67 -13.99 22.79
N ASP A 75 -5.91 -14.27 23.84
CA ASP A 75 -4.73 -13.52 24.27
C ASP A 75 -3.67 -13.39 23.15
N GLU A 76 -3.55 -14.36 22.26
CA GLU A 76 -2.76 -14.27 21.02
C GLU A 76 -3.16 -13.10 20.09
N GLU A 77 -4.44 -12.70 20.11
CA GLU A 77 -4.98 -11.57 19.33
C GLU A 77 -5.11 -10.28 20.17
N LEU A 78 -4.57 -10.24 21.40
CA LEU A 78 -4.72 -9.14 22.36
C LEU A 78 -3.54 -8.15 22.31
N LEU A 79 -3.80 -6.92 21.86
CA LEU A 79 -2.82 -5.84 21.86
C LEU A 79 -2.74 -5.13 23.20
N LEU A 80 -1.54 -5.01 23.76
CA LEU A 80 -1.25 -4.17 24.92
C LEU A 80 -0.83 -2.77 24.46
N CYS A 81 -1.30 -1.73 25.15
CA CYS A 81 -0.96 -0.35 24.81
C CYS A 81 0.29 0.13 25.55
N ASP A 82 1.33 0.54 24.82
CA ASP A 82 2.61 1.04 25.40
C ASP A 82 2.51 2.31 26.25
N GLY A 83 1.32 2.89 26.39
CA GLY A 83 1.05 4.07 27.24
C GLY A 83 0.13 3.81 28.44
N CYS A 84 -0.47 2.62 28.57
CA CYS A 84 -1.37 2.30 29.70
C CYS A 84 -1.57 0.80 30.00
N ASP A 85 -0.87 -0.09 29.29
CA ASP A 85 -0.88 -1.55 29.42
C ASP A 85 -2.24 -2.26 29.25
N ARG A 86 -3.32 -1.52 28.94
CA ARG A 86 -4.66 -2.09 28.76
C ARG A 86 -4.79 -2.86 27.45
N GLY A 87 -5.21 -4.12 27.58
CA GLY A 87 -5.49 -5.02 26.46
C GLY A 87 -6.66 -4.59 25.59
N ARG A 88 -6.52 -4.70 24.27
CA ARG A 88 -7.63 -4.67 23.30
C ARG A 88 -7.36 -5.67 22.19
N HIS A 89 -8.33 -6.52 21.89
CA HIS A 89 -8.17 -7.42 20.76
C HIS A 89 -8.09 -6.66 19.44
N THR A 90 -7.30 -7.16 18.49
CA THR A 90 -7.19 -6.66 17.11
C THR A 90 -8.58 -6.42 16.46
N PHE A 91 -9.51 -7.37 16.64
CA PHE A 91 -10.89 -7.32 16.17
C PHE A 91 -11.85 -6.45 16.99
N CYS A 92 -11.45 -6.06 18.20
CA CYS A 92 -12.17 -5.08 19.02
C CYS A 92 -11.80 -3.63 18.67
N LEU A 93 -10.73 -3.41 17.89
CA LEU A 93 -10.37 -2.08 17.40
C LEU A 93 -11.32 -1.57 16.32
N ARG A 94 -11.37 -0.25 16.15
CA ARG A 94 -12.19 0.44 15.15
C ARG A 94 -11.36 1.55 14.47
N PRO A 95 -10.95 1.39 13.19
CA PRO A 95 -11.12 0.20 12.34
C PRO A 95 -10.48 -1.07 12.92
N ILE A 96 -10.92 -2.24 12.44
CA ILE A 96 -10.37 -3.54 12.84
C ILE A 96 -8.92 -3.67 12.37
N ALA A 97 -8.03 -4.13 13.24
CA ALA A 97 -6.69 -4.55 12.85
C ALA A 97 -6.74 -6.01 12.39
N ALA A 98 -6.19 -6.32 11.21
CA ALA A 98 -6.15 -7.68 10.68
C ALA A 98 -5.00 -8.52 11.30
N ARG A 99 -3.92 -7.86 11.74
CA ARG A 99 -2.72 -8.46 12.34
C ARG A 99 -2.23 -7.59 13.51
N VAL A 100 -1.34 -8.14 14.32
CA VAL A 100 -0.62 -7.38 15.36
C VAL A 100 0.35 -6.40 14.69
N PRO A 101 0.31 -5.08 14.98
CA PRO A 101 1.26 -4.12 14.41
C PRO A 101 2.69 -4.31 14.94
N THR A 102 3.68 -4.00 14.09
CA THR A 102 5.10 -4.02 14.40
C THR A 102 5.53 -2.70 15.01
N GLY A 103 6.20 -2.78 16.16
CA GLY A 103 6.61 -1.60 16.93
C GLY A 103 5.48 -1.07 17.82
N PRO A 104 5.58 0.17 18.31
CA PRO A 104 4.74 0.62 19.41
C PRO A 104 3.30 0.92 19.00
N TRP A 105 2.35 0.39 19.76
CA TRP A 105 0.92 0.58 19.57
C TRP A 105 0.26 1.32 20.75
N PHE A 106 -0.52 2.34 20.41
CA PHE A 106 -1.26 3.14 21.37
C PHE A 106 -2.76 3.00 21.16
N CYS A 107 -3.48 2.62 22.21
CA CYS A 107 -4.94 2.56 22.19
C CYS A 107 -5.58 3.94 21.99
N PRO A 108 -6.85 4.05 21.54
CA PRO A 108 -7.46 5.35 21.21
C PRO A 108 -7.40 6.43 22.32
N PRO A 109 -7.47 6.11 23.63
CA PRO A 109 -7.20 7.08 24.70
C PRO A 109 -5.76 7.59 24.81
N CYS A 110 -4.76 6.75 24.53
CA CYS A 110 -3.33 7.09 24.64
C CYS A 110 -2.73 7.58 23.32
N ALA A 111 -3.36 7.22 22.19
CA ALA A 111 -2.96 7.68 20.88
C ALA A 111 -3.04 9.22 20.80
N PRO A 112 -2.07 9.90 20.16
CA PRO A 112 -2.19 11.32 19.90
C PRO A 112 -3.50 11.61 19.17
N ARG A 113 -4.31 12.55 19.69
CA ARG A 113 -5.65 12.87 19.14
C ARG A 113 -5.58 12.97 17.62
N SER A 114 -6.22 12.03 16.93
CA SER A 114 -6.21 11.98 15.48
C SER A 114 -6.83 13.28 14.95
N LYS A 115 -6.09 14.00 14.11
CA LYS A 115 -6.64 15.17 13.43
C LYS A 115 -7.74 14.65 12.50
N PRO A 116 -8.93 15.30 12.44
CA PRO A 116 -9.99 14.87 11.55
C PRO A 116 -9.44 14.79 10.12
N VAL A 117 -9.82 13.75 9.38
CA VAL A 117 -9.33 13.49 8.02
C VAL A 117 -9.59 14.73 7.17
N LYS A 118 -8.53 15.46 6.84
CA LYS A 118 -8.63 16.68 6.05
C LYS A 118 -9.02 16.29 4.63
N ARG A 119 -10.25 16.62 4.24
CA ARG A 119 -10.74 16.42 2.86
C ARG A 119 -9.77 17.07 1.89
N PHE A 120 -9.42 16.33 0.84
CA PHE A 120 -8.63 16.86 -0.26
C PHE A 120 -9.40 18.03 -0.91
N PRO A 121 -8.76 19.16 -1.25
CA PRO A 121 -9.47 20.29 -1.82
C PRO A 121 -10.16 19.91 -3.14
N MET A 122 -11.43 20.29 -3.29
CA MET A 122 -12.22 20.09 -4.51
C MET A 122 -11.80 21.06 -5.65
N THR A 123 -10.51 21.37 -5.76
CA THR A 123 -9.95 22.29 -6.74
C THR A 123 -9.41 21.48 -7.91
N GLN A 124 -9.98 21.66 -9.10
CA GLN A 124 -9.62 20.89 -10.30
C GLN A 124 -8.11 20.87 -10.57
N THR A 125 -7.40 21.99 -10.41
CA THR A 125 -5.93 22.05 -10.61
C THR A 125 -5.16 21.12 -9.66
N LYS A 126 -5.56 21.05 -8.38
CA LYS A 126 -4.93 20.16 -7.38
C LYS A 126 -5.23 18.69 -7.65
N ILE A 127 -6.43 18.38 -8.15
CA ILE A 127 -6.83 17.02 -8.53
C ILE A 127 -6.07 16.59 -9.79
N VAL A 128 -6.00 17.44 -10.81
CA VAL A 128 -5.22 17.21 -12.05
C VAL A 128 -3.75 16.97 -11.75
N ASP A 129 -3.14 17.78 -10.87
CA ASP A 129 -1.75 17.61 -10.43
C ASP A 129 -1.54 16.28 -9.66
N PHE A 130 -2.41 15.98 -8.68
CA PHE A 130 -2.34 14.77 -7.87
C PHE A 130 -2.42 13.48 -8.71
N PHE A 131 -3.32 13.44 -9.68
CA PHE A 131 -3.53 12.27 -10.56
C PHE A 131 -2.69 12.33 -11.86
N ARG A 132 -1.91 13.40 -12.07
CA ARG A 132 -1.13 13.67 -13.30
C ARG A 132 -1.98 13.59 -14.58
N ILE A 133 -3.20 14.11 -14.51
CA ILE A 133 -4.16 14.06 -15.62
C ILE A 133 -3.61 14.87 -16.80
N GLN A 134 -3.53 14.20 -17.94
CA GLN A 134 -3.15 14.80 -19.21
C GLN A 134 -4.32 15.63 -19.72
N LYS A 135 -4.16 16.94 -19.81
CA LYS A 135 -5.09 17.79 -20.54
C LYS A 135 -4.98 17.48 -22.03
N GLY A 136 -6.07 17.01 -22.64
CA GLY A 136 -6.18 16.97 -24.09
C GLY A 136 -6.18 18.39 -24.67
N ALA A 137 -5.76 18.53 -25.92
CA ALA A 137 -5.87 19.80 -26.66
C ALA A 137 -7.34 20.14 -27.03
N GLU A 138 -8.29 19.26 -26.70
CA GLU A 138 -9.68 19.28 -27.17
C GLU A 138 -10.63 20.09 -26.25
N ASP A 139 -10.15 20.60 -25.11
CA ASP A 139 -10.92 21.50 -24.22
C ASP A 139 -11.29 22.86 -24.90
N ALA A 140 -10.81 23.11 -26.13
CA ALA A 140 -11.14 24.28 -26.95
C ALA A 140 -12.20 24.04 -28.04
N GLU A 141 -12.44 22.78 -28.45
CA GLU A 141 -13.21 22.45 -29.68
C GLU A 141 -14.47 21.59 -29.41
N ALA A 142 -15.00 21.62 -28.18
CA ALA A 142 -16.22 20.90 -27.79
C ALA A 142 -17.55 21.48 -28.35
N GLU A 143 -17.51 22.09 -29.54
CA GLU A 143 -18.67 22.53 -30.33
C GLU A 143 -18.65 21.74 -31.65
N LYS A 144 -19.49 20.68 -31.71
CA LYS A 144 -19.72 19.76 -32.84
C LYS A 144 -18.67 18.66 -33.09
N CYS A 145 -18.96 17.47 -32.59
CA CYS A 145 -18.97 16.29 -33.46
C CYS A 145 -20.11 15.34 -33.05
N GLY A 146 -21.03 15.06 -33.98
CA GLY A 146 -22.31 14.43 -33.67
C GLY A 146 -22.29 12.89 -33.73
N LEU A 147 -23.13 12.28 -32.89
CA LEU A 147 -23.84 11.00 -33.10
C LEU A 147 -23.28 10.08 -34.21
N PHE A 148 -22.46 9.11 -33.83
CA PHE A 148 -22.30 7.90 -34.63
C PHE A 148 -23.61 7.10 -34.59
N GLN A 149 -24.34 7.12 -35.70
CA GLN A 149 -25.59 6.36 -35.85
C GLN A 149 -25.32 4.87 -36.11
N ASP A 150 -26.07 4.01 -35.40
CA ASP A 150 -26.05 2.55 -35.58
C ASP A 150 -26.45 2.12 -37.00
N VAL A 151 -25.47 1.74 -37.82
CA VAL A 151 -25.73 1.08 -39.12
C VAL A 151 -26.08 -0.39 -38.87
N LYS A 152 -27.38 -0.66 -38.70
CA LYS A 152 -27.98 -1.99 -38.52
C LYS A 152 -27.72 -2.95 -39.70
N LYS A 153 -26.58 -3.64 -39.73
CA LYS A 153 -26.37 -4.81 -40.63
C LYS A 153 -27.07 -6.05 -40.07
N ARG A 154 -28.32 -6.26 -40.50
CA ARG A 154 -29.18 -7.40 -40.16
C ARG A 154 -28.69 -8.72 -40.78
N ARG A 155 -27.68 -9.37 -40.17
CA ARG A 155 -27.29 -10.75 -40.52
C ARG A 155 -28.39 -11.74 -40.12
N LYS A 156 -28.75 -12.66 -41.04
CA LYS A 156 -29.63 -13.81 -40.75
C LYS A 156 -29.02 -14.63 -39.60
N ARG A 157 -29.80 -14.92 -38.56
CA ARG A 157 -29.40 -15.81 -37.47
C ARG A 157 -29.62 -17.26 -37.90
N SER A 158 -28.58 -18.09 -37.87
CA SER A 158 -28.78 -19.53 -37.62
C SER A 158 -29.00 -19.72 -36.10
N LEU A 159 -29.79 -20.71 -35.71
CA LEU A 159 -30.12 -20.99 -34.30
C LEU A 159 -29.03 -21.83 -33.61
N VAL A 160 -27.76 -21.46 -33.78
CA VAL A 160 -26.66 -22.04 -33.00
C VAL A 160 -26.37 -21.12 -31.83
N MET A 161 -26.82 -21.52 -30.63
CA MET A 161 -26.61 -20.78 -29.39
C MET A 161 -25.13 -20.84 -28.96
N HIS A 162 -24.31 -20.02 -29.59
CA HIS A 162 -22.95 -19.76 -29.10
C HIS A 162 -23.08 -19.14 -27.71
N LYS A 163 -22.57 -19.82 -26.67
CA LYS A 163 -22.43 -19.23 -25.33
C LYS A 163 -21.65 -17.92 -25.50
N LYS A 164 -22.31 -16.80 -25.22
CA LYS A 164 -21.72 -15.46 -25.32
C LYS A 164 -20.49 -15.45 -24.40
N ARG A 165 -19.28 -15.34 -24.97
CA ARG A 165 -18.05 -15.29 -24.18
C ARG A 165 -18.18 -14.15 -23.16
N ARG A 166 -17.94 -14.45 -21.87
CA ARG A 166 -17.84 -13.42 -20.83
C ARG A 166 -16.54 -12.66 -21.09
N ARG A 167 -16.67 -11.50 -21.73
CA ARG A 167 -15.61 -10.54 -22.06
C ARG A 167 -15.62 -9.44 -21.02
N ILE A 168 -14.45 -8.92 -20.65
CA ILE A 168 -14.31 -7.73 -19.80
C ILE A 168 -14.95 -6.53 -20.51
N LEU A 169 -15.70 -5.73 -19.77
CA LEU A 169 -16.33 -4.50 -20.24
C LEU A 169 -15.58 -3.28 -19.69
N PRO A 170 -15.48 -2.17 -20.43
CA PRO A 170 -15.02 -0.92 -19.85
C PRO A 170 -16.04 -0.40 -18.84
N TYR A 171 -15.61 0.37 -17.86
CA TYR A 171 -16.51 1.14 -17.00
C TYR A 171 -17.08 2.34 -17.77
N VAL A 172 -18.20 2.88 -17.29
CA VAL A 172 -18.80 4.11 -17.80
C VAL A 172 -18.50 5.23 -16.79
N PRO A 173 -17.69 6.25 -17.14
CA PRO A 173 -17.43 7.38 -16.25
C PRO A 173 -18.71 8.17 -15.97
N THR A 174 -18.79 8.84 -14.82
CA THR A 174 -19.90 9.75 -14.53
C THR A 174 -19.83 11.00 -15.40
N GLU A 175 -20.88 11.25 -16.19
CA GLU A 175 -20.95 12.38 -17.13
C GLU A 175 -20.78 13.75 -16.45
N ASP A 176 -21.34 13.94 -15.25
CA ASP A 176 -21.15 15.16 -14.49
C ASP A 176 -19.67 15.35 -14.07
N LYS A 177 -19.06 16.43 -14.57
CA LYS A 177 -17.69 16.84 -14.22
C LYS A 177 -17.54 17.12 -12.71
N VAL A 178 -18.57 17.62 -12.03
CA VAL A 178 -18.51 17.93 -10.58
C VAL A 178 -18.50 16.64 -9.75
N GLN A 179 -19.41 15.71 -10.01
CA GLN A 179 -19.43 14.40 -9.35
C GLN A 179 -18.15 13.60 -9.62
N ARG A 180 -17.62 13.63 -10.86
CA ARG A 180 -16.34 12.98 -11.21
C ARG A 180 -15.13 13.62 -10.50
N LEU A 181 -15.11 14.93 -10.29
CA LEU A 181 -14.12 15.59 -9.43
C LEU A 181 -14.24 15.14 -7.96
N LYS A 182 -15.47 14.95 -7.46
CA LYS A 182 -15.74 14.44 -6.11
C LYS A 182 -15.28 12.98 -5.94
N GLN A 183 -15.48 12.12 -6.94
CA GLN A 183 -14.94 10.75 -6.97
C GLN A 183 -13.41 10.78 -6.81
N MET A 184 -12.72 11.52 -7.66
CA MET A 184 -11.25 11.68 -7.59
C MET A 184 -10.78 12.31 -6.27
N ALA A 185 -11.45 13.35 -5.77
CA ALA A 185 -11.12 13.97 -4.49
C ALA A 185 -11.31 13.04 -3.29
N SER A 186 -12.28 12.10 -3.35
CA SER A 186 -12.48 11.10 -2.30
C SER A 186 -11.28 10.14 -2.20
N LEU A 187 -10.79 9.65 -3.34
CA LEU A 187 -9.57 8.85 -3.42
C LEU A 187 -8.33 9.64 -2.96
N ALA A 188 -8.14 10.87 -3.47
CA ALA A 188 -7.02 11.72 -3.04
C ALA A 188 -7.04 12.00 -1.53
N THR A 189 -8.22 12.08 -0.91
CA THR A 189 -8.38 12.21 0.55
C THR A 189 -7.88 10.96 1.28
N ALA A 190 -8.32 9.77 0.87
CA ALA A 190 -7.92 8.51 1.50
C ALA A 190 -6.41 8.24 1.33
N MET A 191 -5.87 8.50 0.13
CA MET A 191 -4.45 8.38 -0.16
C MET A 191 -3.60 9.36 0.65
N THR A 192 -4.01 10.64 0.74
CA THR A 192 -3.31 11.65 1.55
C THR A 192 -3.35 11.30 3.04
N SER A 193 -4.48 10.80 3.54
CA SER A 193 -4.63 10.31 4.93
C SER A 193 -3.71 9.12 5.21
N SER A 194 -3.53 8.25 4.23
CA SER A 194 -2.65 7.07 4.28
C SER A 194 -1.19 7.38 3.93
N LYS A 195 -0.84 8.66 3.68
CA LYS A 195 0.50 9.15 3.27
C LYS A 195 1.04 8.53 1.97
N MET A 196 0.15 8.06 1.10
CA MET A 196 0.51 7.38 -0.15
C MET A 196 0.68 8.33 -1.33
N LYS A 197 1.46 7.89 -2.33
CA LYS A 197 1.52 8.48 -3.67
C LYS A 197 0.62 7.71 -4.64
N PHE A 198 -0.05 8.42 -5.54
CA PHE A 198 -0.85 7.79 -6.59
C PHE A 198 0.03 7.07 -7.63
N SER A 199 -0.35 5.85 -8.00
CA SER A 199 0.19 5.06 -9.11
C SER A 199 -0.87 4.09 -9.65
N ASN A 200 -1.18 4.19 -10.95
CA ASN A 200 -2.00 3.20 -11.68
C ASN A 200 -1.13 2.14 -12.40
N GLU A 201 0.13 2.00 -12.00
CA GLU A 201 1.09 1.06 -12.58
C GLU A 201 1.81 0.29 -11.45
N LEU A 202 2.20 -0.96 -11.71
CA LEU A 202 3.13 -1.71 -10.86
C LEU A 202 4.48 -1.00 -10.83
N THR A 203 5.01 -0.71 -9.65
CA THR A 203 6.27 0.02 -9.49
C THR A 203 7.39 -0.88 -8.96
N TYR A 204 8.55 -0.83 -9.62
CA TYR A 204 9.72 -1.63 -9.28
C TYR A 204 10.80 -0.71 -8.71
N MET A 205 11.16 -0.90 -7.43
CA MET A 205 11.97 0.04 -6.66
C MET A 205 13.36 -0.52 -6.35
N PRO A 206 14.42 0.32 -6.24
CA PRO A 206 15.73 -0.15 -5.79
C PRO A 206 15.64 -0.77 -4.39
N GLY A 207 16.23 -1.96 -4.23
CA GLY A 207 16.15 -2.75 -2.99
C GLY A 207 14.89 -3.61 -2.84
N MET A 208 14.02 -3.62 -3.85
CA MET A 208 12.85 -4.50 -3.95
C MET A 208 12.97 -5.37 -5.22
N ALA A 209 11.95 -6.17 -5.54
CA ALA A 209 11.94 -6.98 -6.76
C ALA A 209 12.09 -6.13 -8.03
N GLY A 210 13.00 -6.53 -8.91
CA GLY A 210 13.19 -5.90 -10.22
C GLY A 210 12.13 -6.35 -11.23
N ARG A 211 11.82 -5.51 -12.23
CA ARG A 211 10.80 -5.82 -13.26
C ARG A 211 11.01 -7.17 -13.95
N LEU A 212 12.26 -7.53 -14.23
CA LEU A 212 12.64 -8.82 -14.84
C LEU A 212 12.28 -10.05 -13.99
N CYS A 213 11.91 -9.89 -12.71
CA CYS A 213 11.43 -10.99 -11.87
C CYS A 213 9.95 -11.30 -12.13
N ASN A 214 9.16 -10.33 -12.60
CA ASN A 214 7.74 -10.52 -12.91
C ASN A 214 7.58 -11.16 -14.30
N GLN A 215 7.82 -12.47 -14.38
CA GLN A 215 7.58 -13.27 -15.58
C GLN A 215 6.43 -14.25 -15.29
N ALA A 216 5.29 -14.09 -15.98
CA ALA A 216 4.09 -14.90 -15.77
C ALA A 216 4.30 -16.39 -16.11
N THR A 217 5.32 -16.71 -16.91
CA THR A 217 5.78 -18.07 -17.22
C THR A 217 6.37 -18.83 -16.04
N LEU A 218 6.69 -18.14 -14.93
CA LEU A 218 7.20 -18.76 -13.70
C LEU A 218 6.08 -19.18 -12.73
N GLU A 219 4.81 -18.87 -13.04
CA GLU A 219 3.66 -19.23 -12.20
C GLU A 219 3.49 -20.75 -12.12
N GLU A 220 3.41 -21.27 -10.89
CA GLU A 220 3.15 -22.68 -10.59
C GLU A 220 1.75 -23.08 -11.13
N GLY A 221 1.71 -24.07 -12.01
CA GLY A 221 0.50 -24.47 -12.74
C GLY A 221 0.14 -23.57 -13.94
N GLY A 222 0.89 -22.48 -14.17
CA GLY A 222 0.77 -21.58 -15.32
C GLY A 222 -0.30 -20.49 -15.15
N MET A 223 -0.01 -19.29 -15.66
CA MET A 223 -0.94 -18.16 -15.64
C MET A 223 -1.80 -18.09 -16.92
N GLN A 224 -3.08 -17.77 -16.76
CA GLN A 224 -3.98 -17.57 -17.90
C GLN A 224 -3.64 -16.27 -18.67
N ILE A 225 -3.52 -16.38 -20.00
CA ILE A 225 -3.23 -15.24 -20.89
C ILE A 225 -4.49 -14.40 -21.09
N LEU A 226 -4.36 -13.07 -20.97
CA LEU A 226 -5.46 -12.14 -21.22
C LEU A 226 -5.78 -12.09 -22.74
N PRO A 227 -7.04 -12.33 -23.16
CA PRO A 227 -7.42 -12.22 -24.57
C PRO A 227 -7.19 -10.80 -25.12
N LYS A 228 -6.76 -10.69 -26.40
CA LYS A 228 -6.50 -9.40 -27.07
C LYS A 228 -7.66 -8.41 -26.94
N GLU A 229 -8.89 -8.89 -27.09
CA GLU A 229 -10.12 -8.09 -26.92
C GLU A 229 -10.27 -7.50 -25.50
N ASP A 230 -9.88 -8.24 -24.47
CA ASP A 230 -9.91 -7.79 -23.08
C ASP A 230 -8.74 -6.83 -22.80
N LYS A 231 -7.57 -7.09 -23.40
CA LYS A 231 -6.41 -6.18 -23.37
C LYS A 231 -6.73 -4.81 -23.95
N GLU A 232 -7.31 -4.76 -25.15
CA GLU A 232 -7.78 -3.52 -25.79
C GLU A 232 -8.81 -2.77 -24.90
N THR A 233 -9.62 -3.51 -24.14
CA THR A 233 -10.61 -2.93 -23.21
C THR A 233 -9.95 -2.30 -21.98
N ILE A 234 -8.88 -2.92 -21.45
CA ILE A 234 -8.10 -2.40 -20.33
C ILE A 234 -7.22 -1.22 -20.77
N GLU A 235 -6.65 -1.26 -21.97
CA GLU A 235 -5.94 -0.13 -22.58
C GLU A 235 -6.86 1.10 -22.72
N LEU A 236 -8.09 0.91 -23.22
CA LEU A 236 -9.12 1.95 -23.22
C LEU A 236 -9.36 2.51 -21.81
N CYS A 237 -9.57 1.65 -20.81
CA CYS A 237 -9.75 2.06 -19.41
C CYS A 237 -8.54 2.84 -18.83
N ARG A 238 -7.31 2.50 -19.24
CA ARG A 238 -6.08 3.21 -18.85
C ARG A 238 -5.99 4.59 -19.54
N THR A 239 -6.38 4.71 -20.81
CA THR A 239 -6.42 6.01 -21.51
C THR A 239 -7.48 6.96 -20.92
N MET A 240 -8.65 6.43 -20.55
CA MET A 240 -9.71 7.18 -19.86
C MET A 240 -9.21 7.77 -18.53
N GLN A 241 -8.52 6.97 -17.70
CA GLN A 241 -7.91 7.47 -16.47
C GLN A 241 -6.87 8.58 -16.72
N LYS A 242 -6.04 8.46 -17.77
CA LYS A 242 -5.05 9.49 -18.13
C LYS A 242 -5.68 10.84 -18.48
N ARG A 243 -6.91 10.86 -19.02
CA ARG A 243 -7.70 12.10 -19.27
C ARG A 243 -8.64 12.50 -18.13
N GLY A 244 -8.56 11.85 -16.97
CA GLY A 244 -9.38 12.17 -15.78
C GLY A 244 -10.77 11.53 -15.75
N GLU A 245 -11.06 10.61 -16.67
CA GLU A 245 -12.25 9.77 -16.63
C GLU A 245 -11.98 8.54 -15.76
N CYS A 246 -12.28 8.66 -14.47
CA CYS A 246 -12.21 7.55 -13.53
C CYS A 246 -13.47 6.65 -13.59
N PRO A 247 -13.38 5.39 -13.11
CA PRO A 247 -14.56 4.58 -12.82
C PRO A 247 -15.44 5.28 -11.78
N PRO A 248 -16.78 5.09 -11.82
CA PRO A 248 -17.74 5.80 -10.99
C PRO A 248 -17.73 5.24 -9.55
N LEU A 249 -16.69 5.58 -8.80
CA LEU A 249 -16.40 5.02 -7.47
C LEU A 249 -16.12 6.15 -6.47
N LEU A 250 -16.65 5.99 -5.25
CA LEU A 250 -16.37 6.86 -4.11
C LEU A 250 -15.61 6.09 -3.03
N VAL A 251 -14.56 6.70 -2.49
CA VAL A 251 -13.89 6.23 -1.27
C VAL A 251 -14.55 6.89 -0.07
N VAL A 252 -15.13 6.10 0.82
CA VAL A 252 -15.93 6.55 1.98
C VAL A 252 -15.36 5.94 3.25
N PHE A 253 -15.18 6.77 4.28
CA PHE A 253 -14.72 6.31 5.59
C PHE A 253 -15.90 5.75 6.41
N ASP A 254 -15.77 4.49 6.81
CA ASP A 254 -16.65 3.76 7.71
C ASP A 254 -15.94 3.55 9.06
N SER A 255 -16.65 3.79 10.18
CA SER A 255 -16.09 3.65 11.52
C SER A 255 -15.63 2.23 11.89
N ARG A 256 -16.16 1.19 11.24
CA ARG A 256 -15.85 -0.22 11.50
C ARG A 256 -14.80 -0.75 10.52
N GLU A 257 -14.96 -0.39 9.25
CA GLU A 257 -14.20 -0.94 8.13
C GLU A 257 -13.05 -0.04 7.65
N GLY A 258 -12.94 1.20 8.13
CA GLY A 258 -11.91 2.15 7.66
C GLY A 258 -12.29 2.79 6.32
N PHE A 259 -11.32 2.98 5.42
CA PHE A 259 -11.65 3.44 4.07
C PHE A 259 -12.23 2.30 3.24
N THR A 260 -13.45 2.48 2.76
CA THR A 260 -14.19 1.55 1.90
C THR A 260 -14.44 2.16 0.53
N VAL A 261 -14.66 1.35 -0.49
CA VAL A 261 -15.06 1.81 -1.83
C VAL A 261 -16.51 1.42 -2.09
N GLN A 262 -17.30 2.35 -2.63
CA GLN A 262 -18.66 2.12 -3.08
C GLN A 262 -18.87 2.63 -4.51
N ALA A 263 -19.82 2.02 -5.20
CA ALA A 263 -20.27 2.49 -6.51
C ALA A 263 -21.00 3.83 -6.39
N ASP A 264 -20.76 4.74 -7.34
CA ASP A 264 -21.39 6.07 -7.45
C ASP A 264 -22.22 6.20 -8.74
N ALA A 265 -22.35 5.10 -9.48
CA ALA A 265 -23.31 4.83 -10.56
C ALA A 265 -23.50 3.30 -10.64
N ASP A 266 -24.47 2.82 -11.44
CA ASP A 266 -24.63 1.38 -11.66
C ASP A 266 -23.46 0.82 -12.49
N ILE A 267 -22.90 -0.33 -12.05
CA ILE A 267 -21.79 -1.03 -12.69
C ILE A 267 -22.28 -2.40 -13.13
N LYS A 268 -21.95 -2.81 -14.36
CA LYS A 268 -22.43 -4.07 -14.94
C LYS A 268 -21.52 -5.25 -14.59
N ASP A 269 -22.08 -6.47 -14.63
CA ASP A 269 -21.30 -7.71 -14.65
C ASP A 269 -20.20 -7.64 -15.72
N MET A 270 -19.04 -8.21 -15.40
CA MET A 270 -17.81 -8.18 -16.21
C MET A 270 -17.16 -6.79 -16.42
N THR A 271 -17.64 -5.70 -15.82
CA THR A 271 -16.96 -4.39 -15.90
C THR A 271 -15.62 -4.41 -15.15
N PHE A 272 -14.55 -3.96 -15.82
CA PHE A 272 -13.25 -3.67 -15.22
C PHE A 272 -13.37 -2.53 -14.21
N ILE A 273 -12.84 -2.75 -13.00
CA ILE A 273 -12.88 -1.78 -11.90
C ILE A 273 -11.54 -1.07 -11.79
N ALA A 274 -10.48 -1.85 -11.56
CA ALA A 274 -9.12 -1.36 -11.38
C ALA A 274 -8.12 -2.51 -11.59
N GLU A 275 -6.88 -2.14 -11.90
CA GLU A 275 -5.72 -3.00 -11.68
C GLU A 275 -5.27 -2.83 -10.23
N TYR A 276 -4.85 -3.91 -9.57
CA TYR A 276 -4.23 -3.83 -8.24
C TYR A 276 -2.80 -3.34 -8.41
N THR A 277 -2.43 -2.22 -7.77
CA THR A 277 -1.15 -1.55 -8.02
C THR A 277 -0.46 -1.13 -6.74
N GLY A 278 0.87 -1.13 -6.80
CA GLY A 278 1.75 -0.81 -5.68
C GLY A 278 3.19 -1.17 -6.04
N ASP A 279 4.07 -1.12 -5.04
CA ASP A 279 5.46 -1.53 -5.22
C ASP A 279 5.57 -3.06 -5.25
N VAL A 280 6.23 -3.62 -6.25
CA VAL A 280 6.44 -5.08 -6.35
C VAL A 280 7.66 -5.49 -5.53
N ASP A 281 7.48 -6.50 -4.68
CA ASP A 281 8.51 -7.05 -3.80
C ASP A 281 8.50 -8.57 -3.81
N PHE A 282 9.56 -9.18 -3.24
CA PHE A 282 9.55 -10.60 -2.90
C PHE A 282 8.72 -10.83 -1.64
N LEU A 283 7.98 -11.94 -1.58
CA LEU A 283 7.15 -12.32 -0.43
C LEU A 283 8.00 -12.46 0.85
N GLU A 284 9.20 -13.01 0.75
CA GLU A 284 10.14 -13.18 1.88
C GLU A 284 10.54 -11.84 2.54
N ASN A 285 10.68 -10.77 1.76
CA ASN A 285 10.98 -9.41 2.27
C ASN A 285 9.83 -8.84 3.11
N ARG A 286 8.64 -9.44 3.04
CA ARG A 286 7.38 -8.96 3.64
C ARG A 286 6.86 -9.86 4.77
N ALA A 287 7.64 -10.86 5.19
CA ALA A 287 7.28 -11.77 6.28
C ALA A 287 6.96 -11.07 7.62
N ASN A 288 7.57 -9.91 7.87
CA ASN A 288 7.35 -9.08 9.06
C ASN A 288 6.69 -7.73 8.72
N ASP A 289 5.91 -7.65 7.63
CA ASP A 289 5.20 -6.43 7.23
C ASP A 289 3.77 -6.39 7.83
N ASP A 290 3.42 -5.25 8.41
CA ASP A 290 2.08 -4.93 8.94
C ASP A 290 1.04 -4.68 7.84
N GLY A 291 1.47 -4.64 6.58
CA GLY A 291 0.67 -4.32 5.41
C GLY A 291 -0.61 -5.13 5.29
N ASP A 292 -1.72 -4.53 5.73
CA ASP A 292 -3.09 -5.05 5.63
C ASP A 292 -3.62 -5.22 4.20
N SER A 293 -2.84 -4.81 3.20
CA SER A 293 -3.26 -4.68 1.79
C SER A 293 -2.27 -5.34 0.82
N ILE A 294 -1.39 -6.22 1.28
CA ILE A 294 -0.48 -6.98 0.40
C ILE A 294 -1.30 -7.94 -0.49
N MET A 295 -0.92 -8.03 -1.76
CA MET A 295 -1.62 -8.84 -2.77
C MET A 295 -0.64 -9.72 -3.54
N THR A 296 -0.91 -11.03 -3.60
CA THR A 296 -0.11 -11.98 -4.38
C THR A 296 -0.09 -11.61 -5.87
N LEU A 297 1.11 -11.48 -6.44
CA LEU A 297 1.33 -11.17 -7.86
C LEU A 297 1.67 -12.45 -8.64
N LEU A 298 2.69 -13.17 -8.21
CA LEU A 298 3.28 -14.33 -8.89
C LEU A 298 3.65 -15.38 -7.85
N LEU A 299 3.20 -16.62 -8.04
CA LEU A 299 3.52 -17.75 -7.19
C LEU A 299 4.37 -18.75 -7.96
N THR A 300 5.63 -18.81 -7.59
CA THR A 300 6.63 -19.69 -8.15
C THR A 300 6.82 -20.93 -7.29
N GLU A 301 7.22 -22.05 -7.92
CA GLU A 301 7.62 -23.29 -7.24
C GLU A 301 8.72 -23.04 -6.19
N ASP A 302 9.69 -22.17 -6.53
CA ASP A 302 10.72 -21.66 -5.64
C ASP A 302 10.14 -20.54 -4.76
N PRO A 303 10.00 -20.70 -3.43
CA PRO A 303 9.37 -19.70 -2.57
C PRO A 303 10.10 -18.35 -2.54
N SER A 304 11.42 -18.33 -2.77
CA SER A 304 12.23 -17.09 -2.77
C SER A 304 11.92 -16.15 -3.94
N LYS A 305 11.28 -16.68 -5.00
CA LYS A 305 10.93 -15.93 -6.21
C LYS A 305 9.46 -15.46 -6.23
N ARG A 306 8.67 -15.77 -5.20
CA ARG A 306 7.27 -15.36 -5.10
C ARG A 306 7.17 -13.85 -4.96
N LEU A 307 6.29 -13.23 -5.72
CA LEU A 307 6.14 -11.78 -5.77
C LEU A 307 4.80 -11.33 -5.19
N VAL A 308 4.84 -10.18 -4.52
CA VAL A 308 3.68 -9.49 -3.96
C VAL A 308 3.65 -8.02 -4.37
N ILE A 309 2.44 -7.49 -4.50
CA ILE A 309 2.16 -6.05 -4.66
C ILE A 309 1.97 -5.45 -3.27
N CYS A 310 2.76 -4.45 -2.95
CA CYS A 310 2.75 -3.75 -1.66
C CYS A 310 2.25 -2.32 -1.88
N PRO A 311 0.95 -2.03 -1.61
CA PRO A 311 0.38 -0.70 -1.80
C PRO A 311 0.59 0.22 -0.57
N ASP A 312 1.76 0.12 0.09
CA ASP A 312 2.09 0.83 1.33
C ASP A 312 2.48 2.30 1.05
N LYS A 313 3.31 2.53 0.04
CA LYS A 313 3.87 3.85 -0.34
C LYS A 313 3.27 4.40 -1.63
N ARG A 314 2.89 3.52 -2.55
CA ARG A 314 2.32 3.81 -3.88
C ARG A 314 1.14 2.89 -4.15
N GLY A 315 0.17 3.34 -4.93
CA GLY A 315 -0.97 2.51 -5.36
C GLY A 315 -2.14 3.34 -5.87
N ASN A 316 -3.31 2.71 -5.99
CA ASN A 316 -4.54 3.36 -6.46
C ASN A 316 -5.75 3.01 -5.56
N ILE A 317 -6.97 3.05 -6.13
CA ILE A 317 -8.21 2.73 -5.42
C ILE A 317 -8.35 1.26 -4.98
N SER A 318 -7.63 0.34 -5.64
CA SER A 318 -7.77 -1.12 -5.43
C SER A 318 -7.56 -1.54 -3.97
N ARG A 319 -6.56 -0.97 -3.28
CA ARG A 319 -6.22 -1.25 -1.89
C ARG A 319 -7.24 -0.76 -0.84
N PHE A 320 -8.30 -0.07 -1.26
CA PHE A 320 -9.39 0.40 -0.40
C PHE A 320 -10.70 -0.38 -0.65
N ILE A 321 -10.66 -1.41 -1.50
CA ILE A 321 -11.79 -2.32 -1.72
C ILE A 321 -11.73 -3.44 -0.68
N ASN A 322 -12.83 -3.64 0.04
CA ASN A 322 -12.87 -4.54 1.19
C ASN A 322 -12.88 -6.02 0.79
N GLY A 323 -12.45 -6.86 1.74
CA GLY A 323 -12.61 -8.30 1.63
C GLY A 323 -13.91 -8.78 2.24
N ILE A 324 -14.39 -9.94 1.80
CA ILE A 324 -15.49 -10.65 2.47
C ILE A 324 -15.01 -11.42 3.70
N ASN A 325 -15.92 -11.64 4.66
CA ASN A 325 -15.73 -12.64 5.70
C ASN A 325 -15.91 -14.06 5.08
N ASN A 326 -14.85 -14.86 5.04
CA ASN A 326 -14.87 -16.21 4.45
C ASN A 326 -15.55 -17.26 5.35
N HIS A 327 -15.92 -16.91 6.58
CA HIS A 327 -16.40 -17.84 7.61
C HIS A 327 -17.91 -17.73 7.84
N THR A 328 -18.56 -16.65 7.38
CA THR A 328 -20.01 -16.47 7.47
C THR A 328 -20.68 -16.59 6.09
N LEU A 329 -21.91 -17.12 6.07
CA LEU A 329 -22.70 -17.23 4.83
C LEU A 329 -23.05 -15.85 4.26
N ASP A 330 -23.35 -14.88 5.13
CA ASP A 330 -23.70 -13.53 4.69
C ASP A 330 -22.47 -12.72 4.23
N GLY A 331 -21.29 -12.95 4.83
CA GLY A 331 -20.02 -12.43 4.31
C GLY A 331 -19.78 -12.86 2.86
N LYS A 332 -19.93 -14.16 2.56
CA LYS A 332 -19.80 -14.69 1.19
C LYS A 332 -20.77 -14.08 0.19
N LYS A 333 -21.99 -13.70 0.61
CA LYS A 333 -23.00 -13.04 -0.25
C LYS A 333 -22.64 -11.60 -0.63
N LYS A 334 -21.79 -10.91 0.16
CA LYS A 334 -21.39 -9.52 -0.14
C LYS A 334 -20.50 -9.42 -1.37
N LYS A 335 -19.81 -10.50 -1.77
CA LYS A 335 -18.90 -10.50 -2.92
C LYS A 335 -19.61 -10.03 -4.19
N ASN A 336 -19.07 -8.96 -4.77
CA ASN A 336 -19.52 -8.39 -6.04
C ASN A 336 -18.36 -8.11 -7.00
N ILE A 337 -17.12 -8.08 -6.50
CA ILE A 337 -15.88 -8.03 -7.29
C ILE A 337 -15.16 -9.39 -7.25
N LYS A 338 -14.54 -9.76 -8.37
CA LYS A 338 -13.59 -10.86 -8.48
C LYS A 338 -12.18 -10.31 -8.68
N CYS A 339 -11.24 -10.75 -7.85
CA CYS A 339 -9.81 -10.58 -8.08
C CYS A 339 -9.29 -11.72 -8.98
N VAL A 340 -8.50 -11.39 -9.99
CA VAL A 340 -8.06 -12.35 -11.02
C VAL A 340 -6.65 -12.01 -11.50
N ARG A 341 -5.76 -13.01 -11.56
CA ARG A 341 -4.41 -12.88 -12.12
C ARG A 341 -4.40 -13.25 -13.61
N TYR A 342 -3.65 -12.50 -14.41
CA TYR A 342 -3.51 -12.69 -15.86
C TYR A 342 -2.07 -12.42 -16.31
N ASP A 343 -1.60 -13.21 -17.27
CA ASP A 343 -0.45 -12.87 -18.11
C ASP A 343 -0.89 -11.79 -19.12
N ILE A 344 -0.21 -10.65 -19.09
CA ILE A 344 -0.31 -9.59 -20.09
C ILE A 344 1.10 -9.31 -20.60
N ASP A 345 1.36 -9.65 -21.86
CA ASP A 345 2.66 -9.47 -22.54
C ASP A 345 3.87 -10.15 -21.83
N GLY A 346 3.62 -11.23 -21.09
CA GLY A 346 4.64 -11.98 -20.34
C GLY A 346 4.81 -11.55 -18.89
N GLU A 347 4.14 -10.48 -18.45
CA GLU A 347 4.15 -10.01 -17.06
C GLU A 347 2.85 -10.41 -16.33
N SER A 348 2.95 -10.70 -15.05
CA SER A 348 1.77 -10.98 -14.22
C SER A 348 1.07 -9.67 -13.85
N HIS A 349 -0.25 -9.64 -13.96
CA HIS A 349 -1.09 -8.52 -13.54
C HIS A 349 -2.30 -9.01 -12.72
N VAL A 350 -2.69 -8.22 -11.71
CA VAL A 350 -3.85 -8.49 -10.86
C VAL A 350 -4.98 -7.53 -11.22
N LEU A 351 -6.12 -8.07 -11.67
CA LEU A 351 -7.27 -7.30 -12.14
C LEU A 351 -8.48 -7.49 -11.21
N LEU A 352 -9.19 -6.40 -10.95
CA LEU A 352 -10.47 -6.39 -10.25
C LEU A 352 -11.60 -6.16 -11.24
N VAL A 353 -12.54 -7.10 -11.30
CA VAL A 353 -13.66 -7.12 -12.27
C VAL A 353 -14.97 -7.40 -11.55
N ALA A 354 -16.05 -6.70 -11.89
CA ALA A 354 -17.39 -6.99 -11.38
C ALA A 354 -17.83 -8.41 -11.78
N CYS A 355 -18.37 -9.18 -10.84
CA CYS A 355 -18.84 -10.56 -11.05
C CYS A 355 -20.36 -10.73 -11.05
N ARG A 356 -21.07 -9.62 -10.88
CA ARG A 356 -22.51 -9.39 -11.09
C ARG A 356 -22.74 -7.90 -11.31
N ASP A 357 -23.96 -7.51 -11.65
CA ASP A 357 -24.37 -6.11 -11.60
C ASP A 357 -24.30 -5.57 -10.15
N ILE A 358 -23.92 -4.30 -10.01
CA ILE A 358 -23.67 -3.58 -8.76
C ILE A 358 -24.46 -2.28 -8.83
N ALA A 359 -25.31 -2.02 -7.84
CA ALA A 359 -26.14 -0.83 -7.81
C ALA A 359 -25.37 0.40 -7.32
N CYS A 360 -25.77 1.60 -7.77
CA CYS A 360 -25.29 2.85 -7.19
C CYS A 360 -25.47 2.87 -5.65
N GLY A 361 -24.41 3.25 -4.93
CA GLY A 361 -24.35 3.23 -3.47
C GLY A 361 -23.89 1.90 -2.84
N GLU A 362 -23.77 0.82 -3.62
CA GLU A 362 -23.34 -0.48 -3.10
C GLU A 362 -21.82 -0.49 -2.81
N LYS A 363 -21.41 -0.99 -1.63
CA LYS A 363 -20.00 -1.19 -1.27
C LYS A 363 -19.38 -2.34 -2.09
N LEU A 364 -18.14 -2.17 -2.55
CA LEU A 364 -17.41 -3.19 -3.30
C LEU A 364 -16.67 -4.13 -2.35
N TYR A 365 -16.83 -5.44 -2.58
CA TYR A 365 -16.20 -6.51 -1.84
C TYR A 365 -15.65 -7.60 -2.79
N TYR A 366 -14.41 -8.03 -2.58
CA TYR A 366 -13.84 -9.23 -3.21
C TYR A 366 -13.39 -10.28 -2.20
N ASP A 367 -12.91 -11.41 -2.70
CA ASP A 367 -12.36 -12.49 -1.90
C ASP A 367 -10.85 -12.28 -1.70
N TYR A 368 -10.42 -11.86 -0.51
CA TYR A 368 -8.99 -11.72 -0.19
C TYR A 368 -8.28 -13.08 -0.24
N ASN A 369 -9.00 -14.15 0.14
CA ASN A 369 -8.52 -15.53 0.10
C ASN A 369 -8.95 -16.26 -1.18
N GLY A 370 -8.95 -15.56 -2.32
CA GLY A 370 -9.41 -16.10 -3.61
C GLY A 370 -8.50 -17.16 -4.24
N TYR A 371 -7.31 -17.40 -3.67
CA TYR A 371 -6.33 -18.40 -4.11
C TYR A 371 -5.63 -19.02 -2.89
N GLU A 372 -4.81 -18.21 -2.20
CA GLU A 372 -4.23 -18.54 -0.89
C GLU A 372 -5.22 -18.23 0.26
N HIS A 373 -5.02 -18.83 1.42
CA HIS A 373 -5.88 -18.66 2.61
C HIS A 373 -5.14 -17.97 3.77
N GLU A 374 -4.26 -17.01 3.44
CA GLU A 374 -3.33 -16.37 4.38
C GLU A 374 -3.88 -15.10 5.06
N TYR A 375 -5.06 -14.62 4.64
CA TYR A 375 -5.65 -13.41 5.19
C TYR A 375 -6.73 -13.75 6.24
N PRO A 376 -6.58 -13.32 7.51
CA PRO A 376 -7.58 -13.61 8.55
C PRO A 376 -8.84 -12.75 8.36
N THR A 377 -9.92 -13.34 7.80
CA THR A 377 -11.19 -12.63 7.55
C THR A 377 -12.31 -12.97 8.53
N HIS A 378 -12.06 -13.78 9.56
CA HIS A 378 -13.02 -14.14 10.63
C HIS A 378 -13.73 -12.92 11.23
N HIS A 379 -12.99 -11.81 11.36
CA HIS A 379 -13.43 -10.59 12.03
C HIS A 379 -14.04 -9.55 11.08
N PHE A 380 -14.07 -9.82 9.77
CA PHE A 380 -14.64 -8.91 8.78
C PHE A 380 -16.15 -8.75 8.95
N VAL A 381 -16.62 -7.53 8.72
CA VAL A 381 -18.00 -7.04 8.94
C VAL A 381 -18.98 -7.59 7.92
#